data_AF-A0A970ISP8-F1
#
_entry.id   AF-A0A970ISP8-F1
#
_cell.length_a   1.000
_cell.length_b   1.000
_cell.length_c   1.000
_cell.angle_alpha   90.00
_cell.angle_beta   90.00
_cell.angle_gamma   90.00
#
_symmetry.space_group_name_H-M   'P 1'
#
loop_
_entity.id
_entity.type
_entity.pdbx_description
1 polymer ?
#
loop_
_entity_poly.entity_id
_entity_poly.type
_entity_poly.pdbx_seq_one_letter_code
_entity_poly.pdbx_strand_id
1 'polypeptide(L)'
;MFYTANLINKIIIFICCFVICILEKNISSSVPIILISLIFSDLLSYLDNAELRLALTAGFSVLSFFIPGLVIFLPLIAYDMLFNKYQYINLIAAIPLLRSFRYYPVQIFTIIVITAFLSIMLKYWAEKQHKLITKHNQLIDSAREMSFQLKKQNQDLIEKQDYELNLATVNERNRIAREIHDNVGHLLSSAILQSGALLTVTEDEKTRENLKLLNNTLNEAMNSIHSSVHMLYDDSVDLNMQIWNIIKKYRSARWSIITI
;
A
#
# COMPACT_ATOMS: atom_id res chain seq x y z
N MET A 1 16.46 5.27 14.30
CA MET A 1 17.29 4.03 14.34
C MET A 1 18.62 4.16 13.59
N PHE A 2 18.66 4.77 12.39
CA PHE A 2 19.93 4.99 11.69
C PHE A 2 20.89 5.95 12.42
N TYR A 3 20.37 7.07 12.92
CA TYR A 3 21.15 8.05 13.69
C TYR A 3 21.79 7.43 14.94
N THR A 4 21.03 6.63 15.69
CA THR A 4 21.52 5.95 16.91
C THR A 4 22.59 4.91 16.60
N ALA A 5 22.46 4.16 15.49
CA ALA A 5 23.49 3.20 15.08
C ALA A 5 24.80 3.89 14.64
N ASN A 6 24.71 5.01 13.92
CA ASN A 6 25.89 5.80 13.56
C ASN A 6 26.59 6.39 14.79
N LEU A 7 25.83 6.85 15.79
CA LEU A 7 26.38 7.37 17.04
C LEU A 7 27.11 6.29 17.85
N ILE A 8 26.56 5.07 17.92
CA ILE A 8 27.23 3.92 18.55
C ILE A 8 28.56 3.61 17.83
N ASN A 9 28.56 3.55 16.50
CA ASN A 9 29.77 3.30 15.73
C ASN A 9 30.83 4.39 15.93
N LYS A 10 30.43 5.67 16.01
CA LYS A 10 31.33 6.77 16.35
C LYS A 10 31.96 6.61 17.72
N ILE A 11 31.18 6.24 18.73
CA ILE A 11 31.68 6.00 20.09
C ILE A 11 32.73 4.88 20.06
N ILE A 12 32.47 3.79 19.35
CA ILE A 12 33.43 2.68 19.20
C ILE A 12 34.73 3.17 18.56
N ILE A 13 34.67 3.92 17.46
CA ILE A 13 35.85 4.46 16.78
C ILE A 13 36.60 5.45 17.67
N PHE A 14 35.88 6.32 18.38
CA PHE A 14 36.48 7.28 19.32
C PHE A 14 37.21 6.57 20.46
N ILE A 15 36.65 5.50 21.03
CA ILE A 15 37.30 4.68 22.05
C ILE A 15 38.58 4.05 21.48
N CYS A 16 38.56 3.52 20.26
CA CYS A 16 39.75 2.99 19.60
C CYS A 16 40.84 4.08 19.44
N CYS A 17 40.48 5.27 18.96
CA CYS A 17 41.40 6.41 18.83
C CYS A 17 41.95 6.87 20.20
N PHE A 18 41.12 6.89 21.24
CA PHE A 18 41.52 7.25 22.59
C PHE A 18 42.51 6.26 23.19
N VAL A 19 42.32 4.96 22.98
CA VAL A 19 43.26 3.92 23.40
C VAL A 19 44.62 4.10 22.70
N ILE A 20 44.63 4.40 21.40
CA ILE A 20 45.87 4.69 20.66
C ILE A 20 46.61 5.89 21.27
N CYS A 21 45.86 6.94 21.63
CA CYS A 21 46.41 8.15 22.23
C CYS A 21 47.05 7.89 23.61
N ILE A 22 46.50 6.97 24.42
CA ILE A 22 47.10 6.54 25.69
C ILE A 22 48.40 5.74 25.45
N LEU A 23 48.42 4.88 24.43
CA LEU A 23 49.57 4.03 24.11
C LEU A 23 50.80 4.83 23.64
N GLU A 24 50.60 6.02 23.07
CA GLU A 24 51.68 6.95 22.69
C GLU A 24 52.47 7.50 23.90
N LYS A 25 52.01 7.28 25.14
CA LYS A 25 52.70 7.63 26.40
C LYS A 25 53.06 9.13 26.57
N ASN A 26 52.32 10.03 25.92
CA ASN A 26 52.56 11.48 25.98
C ASN A 26 51.33 12.28 26.45
N ILE A 27 50.79 11.92 27.62
CA ILE A 27 49.45 12.27 28.10
C ILE A 27 49.22 13.80 28.23
N SER A 28 50.24 14.59 28.58
CA SER A 28 50.07 16.04 28.80
C SER A 28 49.82 16.83 27.51
N SER A 29 50.38 16.40 26.38
CA SER A 29 50.19 17.05 25.08
C SER A 29 48.93 16.56 24.35
N SER A 30 48.32 15.47 24.83
CA SER A 30 47.18 14.81 24.18
C SER A 30 45.82 15.41 24.49
N VAL A 31 45.65 16.10 25.62
CA VAL A 31 44.34 16.63 26.05
C VAL A 31 43.73 17.62 25.05
N PRO A 32 44.47 18.62 24.52
CA PRO A 32 43.92 19.54 23.52
C PRO A 32 43.51 18.84 22.21
N ILE A 33 44.26 17.82 21.79
CA ILE A 33 44.00 17.06 20.56
C ILE A 33 42.68 16.30 20.66
N ILE A 34 42.43 15.66 21.81
CA ILE A 34 41.19 14.94 22.08
C ILE A 34 40.00 15.91 22.07
N LEU A 35 40.12 17.05 22.75
CA LEU A 35 39.06 18.06 22.81
C LEU A 35 38.73 18.63 21.42
N ILE A 36 39.75 18.99 20.64
CA ILE A 36 39.56 19.47 19.26
C ILE A 36 38.85 18.41 18.42
N SER A 37 39.29 17.15 18.50
CA SER A 37 38.69 16.05 17.73
C SER A 37 37.25 15.77 18.13
N LEU A 38 36.92 15.89 19.42
CA LEU A 38 35.57 15.72 19.94
C LEU A 38 34.64 16.86 19.46
N ILE A 39 35.10 18.11 19.55
CA ILE A 39 34.36 19.28 19.04
C ILE A 39 34.07 19.12 17.55
N PHE A 40 35.06 18.73 16.76
CA PHE A 40 34.88 18.50 15.32
C PHE A 40 33.91 17.34 15.04
N SER A 41 34.03 16.22 15.77
CA SER A 41 33.14 15.05 15.62
C SER A 41 31.67 15.38 15.95
N ASP A 42 31.45 16.15 17.02
CA ASP A 42 30.11 16.57 17.44
C ASP A 42 29.50 17.56 16.47
N LEU A 43 30.29 18.56 16.03
CA LEU A 43 29.85 19.53 15.03
C LEU A 43 29.50 18.85 13.70
N LEU A 44 30.28 17.84 13.29
CA LEU A 44 30.02 17.06 12.08
C LEU A 44 28.76 16.20 12.20
N SER A 45 28.44 15.73 13.42
CA SER A 45 27.20 15.00 13.72
C SER A 45 25.96 15.90 13.74
N TYR A 46 26.11 17.14 14.23
CA TYR A 46 25.02 18.09 14.39
C TYR A 46 24.60 18.77 13.08
N LEU A 47 25.56 19.05 12.20
CA LEU A 47 25.28 19.75 10.95
C LEU A 47 24.71 18.80 9.90
N ASP A 48 23.52 19.04 9.38
CA ASP A 48 22.95 18.24 8.29
C ASP A 48 23.38 18.70 6.88
N ASN A 49 23.92 19.91 6.77
CA ASN A 49 24.35 20.49 5.49
C ASN A 49 25.63 19.83 4.95
N ALA A 50 25.54 19.23 3.77
CA ALA A 50 26.66 18.51 3.13
C ALA A 50 27.88 19.40 2.84
N GLU A 51 27.67 20.67 2.50
CA GLU A 51 28.76 21.63 2.23
C GLU A 51 29.52 22.04 3.50
N LEU A 52 28.82 22.17 4.63
CA LEU A 52 29.47 22.46 5.91
C LEU A 52 30.22 21.24 6.45
N ARG A 53 29.63 20.04 6.32
CA ARG A 53 30.34 18.79 6.65
C ARG A 53 31.63 18.67 5.83
N LEU A 54 31.55 18.99 4.54
CA LEU A 54 32.70 19.02 3.64
C LEU A 54 33.79 19.98 4.12
N ALA A 55 33.42 21.23 4.39
CA ALA A 55 34.37 22.24 4.85
C ALA A 55 35.06 21.83 6.17
N LEU A 56 34.33 21.19 7.08
CA LEU A 56 34.88 20.70 8.35
C LEU A 56 35.81 19.50 8.17
N THR A 57 35.45 18.50 7.35
CA THR A 57 36.32 17.35 7.07
C THR A 57 37.60 17.79 6.36
N ALA A 58 37.50 18.71 5.40
CA ALA A 58 38.65 19.28 4.71
C ALA A 58 39.52 20.10 5.69
N GLY A 59 38.91 20.97 6.49
CA GLY A 59 39.59 21.76 7.51
C GLY A 59 40.33 20.90 8.53
N PHE A 60 39.72 19.82 9.01
CA PHE A 60 40.36 18.88 9.92
C PHE A 60 41.52 18.11 9.27
N SER A 61 41.38 17.74 7.99
CA SER A 61 42.46 17.09 7.23
C SER A 61 43.67 18.02 7.04
N VAL A 62 43.43 19.31 6.82
CA VAL A 62 44.48 20.34 6.73
C VAL A 62 45.10 20.59 8.11
N LEU A 63 44.32 20.70 9.18
CA LEU A 63 44.84 20.86 10.54
C LEU A 63 45.70 19.65 10.96
N SER A 64 45.27 18.45 10.59
CA SER A 64 46.04 17.21 10.79
C SER A 64 47.38 17.19 10.07
N PHE A 65 47.57 17.99 9.02
CA PHE A 65 48.86 18.13 8.36
C PHE A 65 49.88 18.93 9.21
N PHE A 66 49.40 19.95 9.94
CA PHE A 66 50.26 20.79 10.78
C PHE A 66 50.49 20.18 12.17
N ILE A 67 49.50 19.48 12.72
CA ILE A 67 49.54 18.88 14.06
C ILE A 67 49.49 17.35 13.93
N PRO A 68 50.64 16.64 14.08
CA PRO A 68 50.70 15.18 13.88
C PRO A 68 49.73 14.37 14.75
N GLY A 69 49.43 14.84 15.96
CA GLY A 69 48.54 14.14 16.89
C GLY A 69 47.07 14.04 16.45
N LEU A 70 46.59 14.96 15.59
CA LEU A 70 45.23 14.90 15.07
C LEU A 70 45.02 13.73 14.09
N VAL A 71 46.10 13.18 13.52
CA VAL A 71 46.01 12.04 12.58
C VAL A 71 45.43 10.79 13.24
N ILE A 72 45.55 10.64 14.57
CA ILE A 72 44.95 9.51 15.31
C ILE A 72 43.42 9.51 15.19
N PHE A 73 42.80 10.69 15.11
CA PHE A 73 41.35 10.87 15.05
C PHE A 73 40.81 11.01 13.61
N LEU A 74 41.68 10.87 12.60
CA LEU A 74 41.25 10.92 11.20
C LEU A 74 40.21 9.85 10.83
N PRO A 75 40.34 8.58 11.29
CA PRO A 75 39.31 7.55 11.08
C PRO A 75 37.92 7.94 11.58
N LEU A 76 37.85 8.70 12.68
CA LEU A 76 36.60 9.15 13.29
C LEU A 76 35.89 10.19 12.42
N ILE A 77 36.63 11.13 11.85
CA ILE A 77 36.07 12.20 11.02
C ILE A 77 35.81 11.72 9.60
N ALA A 78 36.64 10.82 9.08
CA ALA A 78 36.41 10.17 7.81
C ALA A 78 35.09 9.37 7.80
N TYR A 79 34.71 8.76 8.94
CA TYR A 79 33.48 7.97 9.11
C TYR A 79 32.21 8.70 8.62
N ASP A 80 32.10 10.00 8.88
CA ASP A 80 30.91 10.78 8.56
C ASP A 80 30.75 11.08 7.07
N MET A 81 31.88 11.21 6.37
CA MET A 81 31.90 11.58 4.94
C MET A 81 31.86 10.36 4.01
N LEU A 82 32.08 9.16 4.54
CA LEU A 82 31.97 7.91 3.79
C LEU A 82 30.53 7.67 3.31
N PHE A 83 30.39 7.31 2.02
CA PHE A 83 29.12 7.10 1.32
C PHE A 83 28.22 8.34 1.14
N ASN A 84 28.76 9.56 1.36
CA ASN A 84 28.10 10.81 0.97
C ASN A 84 28.45 11.22 -0.48
N LYS A 85 27.69 12.18 -1.03
CA LYS A 85 27.89 12.77 -2.37
C LYS A 85 29.34 13.21 -2.64
N TYR A 86 30.06 13.64 -1.61
CA TYR A 86 31.43 14.19 -1.70
C TYR A 86 32.50 13.28 -1.09
N GLN A 87 32.32 11.95 -1.16
CA GLN A 87 33.23 10.95 -0.56
C GLN A 87 34.71 11.09 -0.94
N TYR A 88 35.01 11.65 -2.12
CA TYR A 88 36.39 11.81 -2.62
C TYR A 88 37.26 12.73 -1.77
N ILE A 89 36.67 13.58 -0.92
CA ILE A 89 37.43 14.46 -0.02
C ILE A 89 38.17 13.68 1.06
N ASN A 90 37.73 12.47 1.39
CA ASN A 90 38.50 11.57 2.25
C ASN A 90 39.84 11.14 1.60
N LEU A 91 40.08 11.40 0.31
CA LEU A 91 41.41 11.21 -0.28
C LEU A 91 42.43 12.24 0.22
N ILE A 92 41.99 13.45 0.59
CA ILE A 92 42.87 14.48 1.16
C ILE A 92 43.45 14.00 2.50
N ALA A 93 42.66 13.23 3.25
CA ALA A 93 43.09 12.60 4.50
C ALA A 93 44.21 11.55 4.33
N ALA A 94 44.44 11.04 3.12
CA ALA A 94 45.54 10.11 2.85
C ALA A 94 46.91 10.80 2.99
N ILE A 95 46.99 12.10 2.70
CA ILE A 95 48.23 12.89 2.76
C ILE A 95 48.81 12.96 4.19
N PRO A 96 48.06 13.42 5.21
CA PRO A 96 48.55 13.43 6.59
C PRO A 96 48.75 12.00 7.13
N LEU A 97 47.97 11.01 6.67
CA LEU A 97 48.15 9.62 7.07
C LEU A 97 49.49 9.04 6.57
N LEU A 98 49.88 9.28 5.32
CA LEU A 98 51.19 8.86 4.78
C LEU A 98 52.36 9.56 5.49
N ARG A 99 52.18 10.84 5.84
CA ARG A 99 53.18 11.61 6.60
C ARG A 99 53.44 11.02 7.99
N SER A 100 52.43 10.43 8.63
CA SER A 100 52.56 9.85 9.98
C SER A 100 53.60 8.75 10.11
N PHE A 101 53.96 8.07 9.02
CA PHE A 101 55.04 7.08 9.02
C PHE A 101 56.40 7.65 9.46
N ARG A 102 56.61 8.97 9.29
CA ARG A 102 57.85 9.65 9.69
C ARG A 102 57.88 10.09 11.15
N TYR A 103 56.73 10.22 11.79
CA TYR A 103 56.58 10.74 13.15
C TYR A 103 56.28 9.64 14.18
N TYR A 104 55.57 8.60 13.76
CA TYR A 104 55.12 7.52 14.62
C TYR A 104 55.91 6.24 14.39
N PRO A 105 56.15 5.43 15.44
CA PRO A 105 56.67 4.08 15.26
C PRO A 105 55.70 3.25 14.41
N VAL A 106 56.25 2.29 13.67
CA VAL A 106 55.49 1.42 12.75
C VAL A 106 54.28 0.76 13.43
N GLN A 107 54.41 0.42 14.73
CA GLN A 107 53.34 -0.17 15.53
C GLN A 107 52.10 0.74 15.67
N ILE A 108 52.29 2.04 15.91
CA ILE A 108 51.15 2.98 16.06
C ILE A 108 50.53 3.25 14.69
N PHE A 109 51.36 3.39 13.66
CA PHE A 109 50.91 3.57 12.29
C PHE A 109 50.02 2.41 11.81
N THR A 110 50.42 1.16 12.05
CA THR A 110 49.61 -0.01 11.67
C THR A 110 48.27 -0.04 12.40
N ILE A 111 48.23 0.32 13.69
CA ILE A 111 46.98 0.39 14.44
C ILE A 111 46.05 1.49 13.88
N ILE A 112 46.57 2.67 13.53
CA ILE A 112 45.78 3.75 12.89
C ILE A 112 45.17 3.27 11.57
N VAL A 113 45.94 2.56 10.74
CA VAL A 113 45.44 1.99 9.48
C VAL A 113 44.35 0.95 9.74
N ILE A 114 44.51 0.09 10.74
CA ILE A 114 43.49 -0.88 11.15
C ILE A 114 42.22 -0.17 11.62
N THR A 115 42.33 0.91 12.41
CA THR A 115 41.17 1.70 12.86
C THR A 115 40.49 2.43 11.70
N ALA A 116 41.24 2.92 10.72
CA ALA A 116 40.70 3.49 9.49
C ALA A 116 39.89 2.45 8.69
N PHE A 117 40.44 1.23 8.55
CA PHE A 117 39.74 0.13 7.89
C PHE A 117 38.47 -0.28 8.65
N LEU A 118 38.54 -0.36 9.99
CA LEU A 118 37.39 -0.63 10.85
C LEU A 118 36.29 0.43 10.67
N SER A 119 36.65 1.71 10.60
CA SER A 119 35.72 2.82 10.34
C SER A 119 34.97 2.64 9.01
N ILE A 120 35.69 2.29 7.94
CA ILE A 120 35.10 2.02 6.62
C ILE A 120 34.14 0.82 6.68
N MET A 121 34.57 -0.28 7.30
CA MET A 121 33.74 -1.46 7.49
C MET A 121 32.46 -1.12 8.27
N LEU A 122 32.57 -0.51 9.45
CA LEU A 122 31.40 -0.16 10.27
C LEU A 122 30.41 0.74 9.51
N LYS A 123 30.91 1.71 8.74
CA LYS A 123 30.03 2.56 7.93
C LYS A 123 29.33 1.78 6.82
N TYR A 124 30.06 0.93 6.10
CA TYR A 124 29.48 0.09 5.05
C TYR A 124 28.37 -0.81 5.59
N TRP A 125 28.61 -1.45 6.73
CA TRP A 125 27.62 -2.29 7.40
C TRP A 125 26.40 -1.49 7.86
N ALA A 126 26.60 -0.31 8.46
CA ALA A 126 25.52 0.56 8.90
C ALA A 126 24.61 1.01 7.73
N GLU A 127 25.22 1.42 6.61
CA GLU A 127 24.49 1.87 5.42
C GLU A 127 23.73 0.71 4.75
N LYS A 128 24.37 -0.46 4.66
CA LYS A 128 23.71 -1.67 4.13
C LYS A 128 22.52 -2.08 4.99
N GLN A 129 22.67 -2.05 6.30
CA GLN A 129 21.60 -2.38 7.25
C GLN A 129 20.43 -1.39 7.12
N HIS A 130 20.73 -0.11 7.00
CA HIS A 130 19.71 0.92 6.78
C HIS A 130 18.91 0.70 5.49
N LYS A 131 19.61 0.42 4.38
CA LYS A 131 18.98 0.09 3.10
C LYS A 131 18.12 -1.16 3.16
N LEU A 132 18.53 -2.16 3.94
CA LEU A 132 17.78 -3.41 4.07
C LEU A 132 16.51 -3.21 4.88
N ILE A 133 16.58 -2.49 6.01
CA ILE A 133 15.43 -2.18 6.86
C ILE A 133 14.41 -1.31 6.11
N THR A 134 14.87 -0.28 5.40
CA THR A 134 13.98 0.59 4.62
C THR A 134 13.25 -0.17 3.51
N LYS A 135 13.97 -1.01 2.76
CA LYS A 135 13.35 -1.90 1.76
C LYS A 135 12.38 -2.90 2.38
N HIS A 136 12.73 -3.47 3.53
CA HIS A 136 11.86 -4.40 4.24
C HIS A 136 10.54 -3.74 4.65
N ASN A 137 10.59 -2.54 5.23
CA ASN A 137 9.41 -1.78 5.61
C ASN A 137 8.56 -1.42 4.38
N GLN A 138 9.18 -0.96 3.29
CA GLN A 138 8.48 -0.67 2.03
C GLN A 138 7.76 -1.90 1.46
N LEU A 139 8.38 -3.08 1.54
CA LEU A 139 7.76 -4.34 1.09
C LEU A 139 6.57 -4.73 1.97
N ILE A 140 6.67 -4.56 3.28
CA ILE A 140 5.55 -4.81 4.20
C ILE A 140 4.37 -3.87 3.89
N ASP A 141 4.65 -2.58 3.71
CA ASP A 141 3.62 -1.59 3.42
C ASP A 141 2.94 -1.89 2.07
N SER A 142 3.73 -2.23 1.05
CA SER A 142 3.20 -2.61 -0.28
C SER A 142 2.37 -3.89 -0.22
N ALA A 143 2.82 -4.90 0.53
CA ALA A 143 2.07 -6.15 0.70
C ALA A 143 0.76 -5.93 1.46
N ARG A 144 0.75 -5.05 2.48
CA ARG A 144 -0.46 -4.68 3.22
C ARG A 144 -1.44 -3.94 2.32
N GLU A 145 -0.97 -3.00 1.50
CA GLU A 145 -1.80 -2.28 0.53
C GLU A 145 -2.43 -3.24 -0.49
N MET A 146 -1.64 -4.15 -1.07
CA MET A 146 -2.14 -5.17 -1.99
C MET A 146 -3.17 -6.09 -1.32
N SER A 147 -2.94 -6.50 -0.07
CA SER A 147 -3.89 -7.31 0.69
C SER A 147 -5.22 -6.57 0.90
N PHE A 148 -5.17 -5.28 1.23
CA PHE A 148 -6.37 -4.46 1.38
C PHE A 148 -7.13 -4.32 0.06
N GLN A 149 -6.43 -4.07 -1.04
CA GLN A 149 -7.03 -4.00 -2.38
C GLN A 149 -7.68 -5.32 -2.79
N LEU A 150 -7.00 -6.46 -2.59
CA LEU A 150 -7.55 -7.77 -2.89
C LEU A 150 -8.80 -8.08 -2.06
N LYS A 151 -8.79 -7.71 -0.77
CA LYS A 151 -9.96 -7.88 0.09
C LYS A 151 -11.15 -7.06 -0.41
N LYS A 152 -10.92 -5.81 -0.79
CA LYS A 152 -11.95 -4.94 -1.36
C LYS A 152 -12.48 -5.48 -2.69
N GLN A 153 -11.61 -5.89 -3.60
CA GLN A 153 -12.00 -6.49 -4.88
C GLN A 153 -12.82 -7.77 -4.68
N ASN A 154 -12.45 -8.61 -3.69
CA ASN A 154 -13.20 -9.81 -3.37
C ASN A 154 -14.61 -9.46 -2.85
N GLN A 155 -14.73 -8.47 -1.96
CA GLN A 155 -16.02 -7.97 -1.49
C GLN A 155 -16.87 -7.40 -2.65
N ASP A 156 -16.29 -6.56 -3.50
CA ASP A 156 -16.98 -5.99 -4.67
C ASP A 156 -17.46 -7.09 -5.64
N LEU A 157 -16.70 -8.20 -5.77
CA LEU A 157 -17.08 -9.35 -6.59
C LEU A 157 -18.25 -10.14 -5.96
N ILE A 158 -18.23 -10.35 -4.65
CA ILE A 158 -19.33 -11.01 -3.92
C ILE A 158 -20.60 -10.17 -4.05
N GLU A 159 -20.53 -8.86 -3.81
CA GLU A 159 -21.69 -7.97 -3.93
C GLU A 159 -22.27 -7.97 -5.36
N LYS A 160 -21.41 -7.98 -6.38
CA LYS A 160 -21.86 -8.12 -7.79
C LYS A 160 -22.51 -9.47 -8.06
N GLN A 161 -21.94 -10.55 -7.53
CA GLN A 161 -22.50 -11.89 -7.69
C GLN A 161 -23.91 -11.96 -7.07
N ASP A 162 -24.08 -11.46 -5.85
CA ASP A 162 -25.38 -11.42 -5.18
C ASP A 162 -26.38 -10.55 -5.93
N TYR A 163 -25.94 -9.41 -6.48
CA TYR A 163 -26.78 -8.56 -7.31
C TYR A 163 -27.27 -9.28 -8.58
N GLU A 164 -26.37 -9.94 -9.31
CA GLU A 164 -26.73 -10.69 -10.53
C GLU A 164 -27.65 -11.88 -10.22
N LEU A 165 -27.42 -12.59 -9.10
CA LEU A 165 -28.31 -13.66 -8.66
C LEU A 165 -29.72 -13.15 -8.34
N ASN A 166 -29.83 -12.04 -7.63
CA ASN A 166 -31.11 -11.41 -7.33
C ASN A 166 -31.82 -10.96 -8.60
N LEU A 167 -31.09 -10.33 -9.53
CA LEU A 167 -31.63 -9.88 -10.80
C LEU A 167 -32.10 -11.05 -11.67
N ALA A 168 -31.33 -12.14 -11.74
CA ALA A 168 -31.72 -13.37 -12.42
C ALA A 168 -32.99 -13.98 -11.80
N THR A 169 -33.08 -14.01 -10.46
CA THR A 169 -34.25 -14.51 -9.73
C THR A 169 -35.50 -13.70 -10.04
N VAL A 170 -35.42 -12.37 -10.00
CA VAL A 170 -36.54 -11.48 -10.33
C VAL A 170 -36.95 -11.62 -11.80
N ASN A 171 -35.99 -11.69 -12.72
CA ASN A 171 -36.27 -11.90 -14.14
C ASN A 171 -36.96 -13.24 -14.40
N GLU A 172 -36.54 -14.30 -13.70
CA GLU A 172 -37.14 -15.62 -13.83
C GLU A 172 -38.58 -15.63 -13.29
N ARG A 173 -38.83 -14.99 -12.14
CA ARG A 173 -40.20 -14.78 -11.64
C ARG A 173 -41.08 -14.03 -12.66
N ASN A 174 -40.55 -12.97 -13.27
CA ASN A 174 -41.26 -12.22 -14.33
C ASN A 174 -41.48 -13.03 -15.61
N ARG A 175 -40.57 -13.93 -15.96
CA ARG A 175 -40.75 -14.86 -17.07
C ARG A 175 -41.89 -15.83 -16.77
N ILE A 176 -41.87 -16.47 -15.60
CA ILE A 176 -42.91 -17.40 -15.14
C ILE A 176 -44.28 -16.71 -15.08
N ALA A 177 -44.36 -15.49 -14.54
CA ALA A 177 -45.60 -14.72 -14.46
C ALA A 177 -46.21 -14.48 -15.86
N ARG A 178 -45.39 -14.11 -16.85
CA ARG A 178 -45.82 -13.95 -18.25
C ARG A 178 -46.28 -15.27 -18.87
N GLU A 179 -45.51 -16.35 -18.68
CA GLU A 179 -45.89 -17.66 -19.21
C GLU A 179 -47.20 -18.19 -18.61
N ILE A 180 -47.44 -17.98 -17.31
CA ILE A 180 -48.71 -18.33 -16.67
C ILE A 180 -49.85 -17.47 -17.23
N HIS A 181 -49.65 -16.14 -17.30
CA HIS A 181 -50.66 -15.23 -17.84
C HIS A 181 -51.06 -15.61 -19.26
N ASP A 182 -50.09 -15.84 -20.14
CA ASP A 182 -50.35 -16.13 -21.54
C ASP A 182 -50.94 -17.54 -21.70
N ASN A 183 -50.37 -18.57 -21.06
CA ASN A 183 -50.85 -19.93 -21.26
C ASN A 183 -52.18 -20.20 -20.51
N VAL A 184 -52.24 -19.93 -19.21
CA VAL A 184 -53.42 -20.21 -18.39
C VAL A 184 -54.52 -19.18 -18.62
N GLY A 185 -54.16 -17.90 -18.74
CA GLY A 185 -55.12 -16.82 -18.99
C GLY A 185 -55.83 -16.97 -20.34
N HIS A 186 -55.11 -17.26 -21.42
CA HIS A 186 -55.75 -17.48 -22.73
C HIS A 186 -56.65 -18.72 -22.76
N LEU A 187 -56.24 -19.81 -22.12
CA LEU A 187 -57.05 -21.04 -22.03
C LEU A 187 -58.32 -20.82 -21.21
N LEU A 188 -58.23 -20.15 -20.05
CA LEU A 188 -59.39 -19.80 -19.23
C LEU A 188 -60.34 -18.84 -19.95
N SER A 189 -59.84 -17.77 -20.58
CA SER A 189 -60.67 -16.88 -21.38
C SER A 189 -61.40 -17.62 -22.51
N SER A 190 -60.70 -18.54 -23.19
CA SER A 190 -61.30 -19.36 -24.24
C SER A 190 -62.39 -20.29 -23.70
N ALA A 191 -62.16 -20.93 -22.54
CA ALA A 191 -63.14 -21.80 -21.89
C ALA A 191 -64.37 -21.02 -21.37
N ILE A 192 -64.18 -19.82 -20.82
CA ILE A 192 -65.27 -18.93 -20.40
C ILE A 192 -66.14 -18.56 -21.62
N LEU A 193 -65.52 -18.14 -22.73
CA LEU A 193 -66.23 -17.82 -23.96
C LEU A 193 -67.01 -19.02 -24.52
N GLN A 194 -66.39 -20.20 -24.58
CA GLN A 194 -67.05 -21.42 -25.07
C GLN A 194 -68.21 -21.85 -24.17
N SER A 195 -68.03 -21.82 -22.85
CA SER A 195 -69.11 -22.15 -21.90
C SER A 195 -70.25 -21.13 -21.95
N GLY A 196 -69.96 -19.84 -22.14
CA GLY A 196 -70.96 -18.79 -22.29
C GLY A 196 -71.76 -18.91 -23.59
N ALA A 197 -71.09 -19.29 -24.69
CA ALA A 197 -71.76 -19.60 -25.95
C ALA A 197 -72.72 -20.80 -25.80
N LEU A 198 -72.24 -21.92 -25.20
CA LEU A 198 -73.06 -23.10 -24.92
C LEU A 198 -74.28 -22.78 -24.04
N LEU A 199 -74.10 -21.95 -23.00
CA LEU A 199 -75.19 -21.50 -22.13
C LEU A 199 -76.28 -20.74 -22.90
N THR A 200 -75.90 -20.04 -23.98
CA THR A 200 -76.81 -19.22 -24.80
C THR A 200 -77.63 -20.06 -25.79
N VAL A 201 -77.07 -21.17 -26.29
CA VAL A 201 -77.72 -22.04 -27.28
C VAL A 201 -78.45 -23.26 -26.68
N THR A 202 -78.27 -23.52 -25.38
CA THR A 202 -78.88 -24.69 -24.71
C THR A 202 -80.32 -24.39 -24.26
N GLU A 203 -81.29 -25.18 -24.75
CA GLU A 203 -82.72 -25.06 -24.38
C GLU A 203 -83.12 -25.90 -23.16
N ASP A 204 -82.36 -26.94 -22.81
CA ASP A 204 -82.63 -27.78 -21.62
C ASP A 204 -82.25 -27.05 -20.32
N GLU A 205 -83.23 -26.79 -19.48
CA GLU A 205 -83.10 -25.97 -18.27
C GLU A 205 -82.10 -26.57 -17.26
N LYS A 206 -82.04 -27.90 -17.14
CA LYS A 206 -81.12 -28.59 -16.23
C LYS A 206 -79.66 -28.50 -16.70
N THR A 207 -79.42 -28.65 -18.00
CA THR A 207 -78.09 -28.48 -18.60
C THR A 207 -77.63 -27.03 -18.54
N ARG A 208 -78.57 -26.07 -18.68
CA ARG A 208 -78.32 -24.63 -18.54
C ARG A 208 -77.85 -24.26 -17.14
N GLU A 209 -78.46 -24.79 -16.08
CA GLU A 209 -77.99 -24.59 -14.69
C GLU A 209 -76.56 -25.11 -14.49
N ASN A 210 -76.23 -26.31 -15.00
CA ASN A 210 -74.89 -26.88 -14.90
C ASN A 210 -73.84 -26.05 -15.66
N LEU A 211 -74.16 -25.57 -16.86
CA LEU A 211 -73.28 -24.69 -17.64
C LEU A 211 -73.06 -23.33 -16.96
N LYS A 212 -74.08 -22.81 -16.28
CA LYS A 212 -73.98 -21.57 -15.51
C LYS A 212 -73.04 -21.74 -14.31
N LEU A 213 -73.13 -22.87 -13.62
CA LEU A 213 -72.19 -23.22 -12.54
C LEU A 213 -70.76 -23.33 -13.07
N LEU A 214 -70.55 -24.04 -14.19
CA LEU A 214 -69.24 -24.16 -14.83
C LEU A 214 -68.65 -22.79 -15.22
N ASN A 215 -69.44 -21.92 -15.84
CA ASN A 215 -69.01 -20.58 -16.24
C ASN A 215 -68.61 -19.74 -15.02
N ASN A 216 -69.37 -19.81 -13.92
CA ASN A 216 -69.03 -19.14 -12.67
C ASN A 216 -67.70 -19.67 -12.09
N THR A 217 -67.49 -20.99 -12.04
CA THR A 217 -66.24 -21.60 -11.58
C THR A 217 -65.04 -21.18 -12.43
N LEU A 218 -65.21 -21.09 -13.76
CA LEU A 218 -64.14 -20.64 -14.66
C LEU A 218 -63.82 -19.15 -14.45
N ASN A 219 -64.81 -18.30 -14.20
CA ASN A 219 -64.59 -16.89 -13.85
C ASN A 219 -63.89 -16.72 -12.49
N GLU A 220 -64.27 -17.51 -11.48
CA GLU A 220 -63.58 -17.52 -10.19
C GLU A 220 -62.12 -17.99 -10.33
N ALA A 221 -61.87 -19.02 -11.14
CA ALA A 221 -60.51 -19.48 -11.46
C ALA A 221 -59.70 -18.41 -12.18
N MET A 222 -60.30 -17.70 -13.15
CA MET A 222 -59.66 -16.59 -13.87
C MET A 222 -59.30 -15.43 -12.94
N ASN A 223 -60.21 -15.03 -12.07
CA ASN A 223 -59.95 -13.97 -11.08
C ASN A 223 -58.86 -14.38 -10.09
N SER A 224 -58.85 -15.65 -9.67
CA SER A 224 -57.82 -16.19 -8.77
C SER A 224 -56.43 -16.22 -9.43
N ILE A 225 -56.35 -16.63 -10.70
CA ILE A 225 -55.10 -16.58 -11.48
C ILE A 225 -54.63 -15.14 -11.68
N HIS A 226 -55.54 -14.23 -12.06
CA HIS A 226 -55.21 -12.83 -12.27
C HIS A 226 -54.64 -12.20 -10.99
N SER A 227 -55.28 -12.42 -9.84
CA SER A 227 -54.76 -11.99 -8.54
C SER A 227 -53.39 -12.59 -8.22
N SER A 228 -53.21 -13.91 -8.43
CA SER A 228 -51.95 -14.60 -8.14
C SER A 228 -50.77 -14.13 -9.00
N VAL A 229 -51.01 -13.91 -10.29
CA VAL A 229 -50.00 -13.39 -11.22
C VAL A 229 -49.72 -11.92 -10.94
N HIS A 230 -50.75 -11.13 -10.59
CA HIS A 230 -50.56 -9.72 -10.26
C HIS A 230 -49.72 -9.55 -8.99
N MET A 231 -49.88 -10.41 -7.98
CA MET A 231 -48.99 -10.46 -6.80
C MET A 231 -47.54 -10.83 -7.18
N LEU A 232 -47.34 -11.78 -8.10
CA LEU A 232 -46.00 -12.13 -8.61
C LEU A 232 -45.34 -10.97 -9.37
N TYR A 233 -46.12 -10.10 -10.01
CA TYR A 233 -45.63 -8.93 -10.75
C TYR A 233 -45.39 -7.71 -9.84
N ASP A 234 -46.27 -7.45 -8.87
CA ASP A 234 -46.08 -6.35 -7.91
C ASP A 234 -44.88 -6.62 -6.97
N ASP A 235 -44.61 -7.87 -6.61
CA ASP A 235 -43.41 -8.26 -5.84
C ASP A 235 -42.11 -8.26 -6.69
N SER A 236 -42.20 -8.20 -8.02
CA SER A 236 -41.03 -8.25 -8.93
C SER A 236 -40.68 -6.90 -9.56
N VAL A 237 -41.58 -5.91 -9.49
CA VAL A 237 -41.31 -4.52 -9.87
C VAL A 237 -40.66 -3.81 -8.68
N ASP A 238 -39.37 -4.03 -8.50
CA ASP A 238 -38.57 -3.17 -7.63
C ASP A 238 -38.41 -1.79 -8.30
N LEU A 239 -39.29 -0.86 -7.92
CA LEU A 239 -39.32 0.51 -8.41
C LEU A 239 -37.94 1.17 -8.28
N ASN A 240 -37.18 0.82 -7.23
CA ASN A 240 -35.82 1.33 -7.05
C ASN A 240 -34.87 0.79 -8.10
N MET A 241 -34.99 -0.49 -8.49
CA MET A 241 -34.16 -1.09 -9.55
C MET A 241 -34.46 -0.47 -10.92
N GLN A 242 -35.74 -0.20 -11.22
CA GLN A 242 -36.11 0.50 -12.46
C GLN A 242 -35.56 1.94 -12.49
N ILE A 243 -35.70 2.67 -11.38
CA ILE A 243 -35.12 4.01 -11.24
C ILE A 243 -33.59 3.96 -11.39
N TRP A 244 -32.93 2.97 -10.79
CA TRP A 244 -31.47 2.79 -10.92
C TRP A 244 -31.04 2.52 -12.36
N ASN A 245 -31.78 1.67 -13.09
CA ASN A 245 -31.51 1.38 -14.50
C ASN A 245 -31.70 2.63 -15.38
N ILE A 246 -32.73 3.44 -15.11
CA ILE A 246 -32.96 4.71 -15.81
C ILE A 246 -31.81 5.69 -15.52
N ILE A 247 -31.40 5.85 -14.25
CA ILE A 247 -30.28 6.73 -13.86
C ILE A 247 -28.96 6.27 -14.48
N LYS A 248 -28.68 4.96 -14.48
CA LYS A 248 -27.47 4.38 -15.08
C LYS A 248 -27.42 4.62 -16.58
N LYS A 249 -28.53 4.42 -17.30
CA LYS A 249 -28.66 4.69 -18.74
C LYS A 249 -28.46 6.16 -19.07
N TYR A 250 -29.01 7.07 -18.24
CA TYR A 250 -28.83 8.52 -18.40
C TYR A 250 -27.42 8.99 -18.07
N ARG A 251 -26.74 8.33 -17.11
CA ARG A 251 -25.35 8.62 -16.77
C ARG A 251 -24.43 8.17 -17.90
N SER A 252 -24.58 6.96 -18.45
CA SER A 252 -23.72 6.49 -19.55
C SER A 252 -23.87 7.32 -20.83
N ALA A 253 -25.09 7.74 -21.18
CA ALA A 253 -25.34 8.61 -22.33
C ALA A 253 -24.71 10.01 -22.20
N ARG A 254 -24.54 10.50 -20.96
CA ARG A 254 -23.92 11.81 -20.69
C ARG A 254 -22.41 11.80 -20.89
N TRP A 255 -21.74 10.70 -20.59
CA TRP A 255 -20.29 10.57 -20.80
C TRP A 255 -19.94 10.40 -22.29
N SER A 256 -20.83 9.84 -23.10
CA SER A 256 -20.64 9.74 -24.56
C SER A 256 -20.80 11.08 -25.32
N ILE A 257 -21.46 12.08 -24.73
CA ILE A 257 -21.62 13.42 -25.34
C ILE A 257 -20.44 14.35 -24.99
N ILE A 258 -19.67 14.04 -23.95
CA ILE A 258 -18.52 14.85 -23.50
C ILE A 258 -17.19 14.36 -24.14
N THR A 259 -17.22 13.26 -24.91
CA THR A 259 -16.02 12.65 -25.52
C THR A 259 -15.95 12.84 -27.04
N ILE A 260 -16.72 13.78 -27.61
CA ILE A 260 -16.61 14.26 -29.00
C ILE A 260 -16.29 15.75 -28.94
#